data_AF-A0A0H3MKM7-F1
#
_entry.id   AF-A0A0H3MKM7-F1
#
_cell.length_a   1.000
_cell.length_b   1.000
_cell.length_c   1.000
_cell.angle_alpha   90.00
_cell.angle_beta   90.00
_cell.angle_gamma   90.00
#
_symmetry.space_group_name_H-M   'P 1'
#
loop_
_entity.id
_entity.type
_entity.pdbx_description
1 polymer ?
#
loop_
_entity_poly.entity_id
_entity_poly.type
_entity_poly.pdbx_seq_one_letter_code
_entity_poly.pdbx_strand_id
1 'polypeptide(L)'
;MKKPVFTGGAPIPGISTEEGTGVKDQNLWMRNATLKVEGDATIDDTLTSRDLKVTGPTIHTDLDLSVGGDVKGGRTVLGETVLEGDFNIKCNQGQVPQFTNLSDPLSARDAITFDYYRDRSTQAYNCATHRNGALVKGNRFIDLRMHNIDDSESYTPMYQNRFYWKDNDQKKLYLKSPGIYQVAFQIFRSGGYHSGNEDPTIFLRLYTSAYEYTNLCTGDTRGFNPEHTTNTSLYSIFSIPSIGNEHPFIQVFTKIHVNIAYSMINVIWFPFGSSYKEAD
;
A
#
# COMPACT_ATOMS: atom_id res chain seq x y z
N MET A 1 -18.24 -53.10 32.17
CA MET A 1 -17.19 -54.11 32.47
C MET A 1 -15.86 -53.38 32.62
N LYS A 2 -15.19 -53.53 33.77
CA LYS A 2 -13.88 -52.91 34.02
C LYS A 2 -12.82 -53.66 33.21
N LYS A 3 -11.97 -52.92 32.47
CA LYS A 3 -10.81 -53.49 31.76
C LYS A 3 -9.82 -54.06 32.79
N PRO A 4 -9.23 -55.23 32.57
CA PRO A 4 -8.18 -55.74 33.44
C PRO A 4 -6.96 -54.82 33.33
N VAL A 5 -6.46 -54.37 34.49
CA VAL A 5 -5.15 -53.73 34.63
C VAL A 5 -4.18 -54.85 34.96
N PHE A 6 -3.19 -55.08 34.11
CA PHE A 6 -2.08 -55.99 34.42
C PHE A 6 -1.01 -55.22 35.19
N THR A 7 -0.94 -55.38 36.51
CA THR A 7 0.23 -55.00 37.31
C THR A 7 1.16 -56.22 37.44
N GLY A 8 1.92 -56.48 36.39
CA GLY A 8 2.98 -57.48 36.40
C GLY A 8 4.31 -56.82 36.72
N GLY A 9 4.83 -57.02 37.93
CA GLY A 9 6.24 -56.78 38.22
C GLY A 9 7.06 -57.86 37.53
N ALA A 10 7.53 -57.58 36.31
CA ALA A 10 8.55 -58.42 35.69
C ALA A 10 9.87 -58.21 36.47
N PRO A 11 10.60 -59.27 36.84
CA PRO A 11 11.95 -59.09 37.37
C PRO A 11 12.78 -58.38 36.31
N ILE A 12 13.47 -57.31 36.70
CA ILE A 12 14.51 -56.71 35.88
C ILE A 12 15.52 -57.84 35.61
N PRO A 13 15.75 -58.25 34.34
CA PRO A 13 16.76 -59.26 34.07
C PRO A 13 18.10 -58.74 34.58
N GLY A 14 18.82 -59.55 35.33
CA GLY A 14 20.17 -59.21 35.78
C GLY A 14 21.01 -58.79 34.58
N ILE A 15 21.68 -57.63 34.69
CA ILE A 15 22.66 -57.19 33.71
C ILE A 15 23.78 -58.22 33.71
N SER A 16 23.80 -59.11 32.70
CA SER A 16 24.94 -59.98 32.46
C SER A 16 26.04 -59.14 31.81
N THR A 17 27.20 -59.07 32.46
CA THR A 17 28.41 -58.45 31.93
C THR A 17 29.14 -59.32 30.90
N GLU A 18 28.44 -60.25 30.26
CA GLU A 18 28.98 -61.14 29.23
C GLU A 18 28.26 -60.88 27.90
N GLU A 19 29.08 -60.60 26.89
CA GLU A 19 28.87 -60.55 25.45
C GLU A 19 27.45 -60.86 24.93
N GLY A 20 26.76 -59.80 24.48
CA GLY A 20 26.03 -59.86 23.21
C GLY A 20 24.68 -60.57 23.14
N THR A 21 23.82 -60.50 24.15
CA THR A 21 22.42 -61.01 24.05
C THR A 21 21.37 -59.91 23.81
N GLY A 22 21.79 -58.77 23.29
CA GLY A 22 20.89 -57.66 22.95
C GLY A 22 19.97 -58.03 21.79
N VAL A 23 18.66 -58.15 22.05
CA VAL A 23 17.66 -58.11 20.99
C VAL A 23 17.61 -56.65 20.51
N LYS A 24 18.45 -56.33 19.52
CA LYS A 24 18.63 -54.97 19.00
C LYS A 24 17.42 -54.45 18.22
N ASP A 25 16.58 -55.36 17.72
CA ASP A 25 15.41 -55.02 16.90
C ASP A 25 14.16 -55.71 17.47
N GLN A 26 13.46 -55.04 18.39
CA GLN A 26 12.11 -55.47 18.79
C GLN A 26 11.06 -54.62 18.09
N ASN A 27 10.35 -55.22 17.14
CA ASN A 27 9.14 -54.63 16.59
C ASN A 27 8.01 -54.75 17.61
N LEU A 28 7.63 -53.64 18.25
CA LEU A 28 6.46 -53.59 19.11
C LEU A 28 5.20 -53.47 18.25
N TRP A 29 4.42 -54.55 18.14
CA TRP A 29 3.14 -54.53 17.43
C TRP A 29 1.97 -54.46 18.41
N MET A 30 1.16 -53.41 18.28
CA MET A 30 0.00 -53.16 19.15
C MET A 30 -1.27 -53.05 18.30
N ARG A 31 -2.24 -53.95 18.50
CA ARG A 31 -3.56 -53.87 17.85
C ARG A 31 -4.61 -53.41 18.86
N ASN A 32 -5.34 -52.33 18.55
CA ASN A 32 -6.38 -51.74 19.41
C ASN A 32 -5.91 -51.43 20.85
N ALA A 33 -4.64 -51.11 21.03
CA ALA A 33 -4.06 -50.76 22.32
C ALA A 33 -3.55 -49.31 22.31
N THR A 34 -3.45 -48.71 23.50
CA THR A 34 -2.91 -47.36 23.70
C THR A 34 -1.51 -47.49 24.28
N LEU A 35 -0.50 -46.94 23.61
CA LEU A 35 0.82 -46.74 24.19
C LEU A 35 0.80 -45.41 24.97
N LYS A 36 0.94 -45.48 26.29
CA LYS A 36 1.17 -44.31 27.14
C LYS A 36 2.65 -44.26 27.50
N VAL A 37 3.35 -43.24 27.05
CA VAL A 37 4.74 -42.98 27.45
C VAL A 37 4.72 -41.92 28.54
N GLU A 38 5.27 -42.25 29.71
CA GLU A 38 5.49 -41.29 30.79
C GLU A 38 6.98 -40.89 30.75
N GLY A 39 7.26 -39.68 30.27
CA GLY A 39 8.62 -39.18 30.02
C GLY A 39 8.87 -38.82 28.55
N ASP A 40 10.13 -38.59 28.20
CA ASP A 40 10.55 -38.23 26.86
C ASP A 40 10.59 -39.45 25.93
N ALA A 41 10.13 -39.27 24.69
CA ALA A 41 10.18 -40.29 23.64
C ALA A 41 10.94 -39.74 22.43
N THR A 42 12.01 -40.43 22.02
CA THR A 42 12.76 -40.12 20.80
C THR A 42 12.42 -41.16 19.74
N ILE A 43 12.15 -40.70 18.51
CA ILE A 43 11.91 -41.55 17.34
C ILE A 43 13.00 -41.21 16.33
N ASP A 44 13.91 -42.15 16.08
CA ASP A 44 15.14 -41.89 15.32
C ASP A 44 14.93 -41.82 13.80
N ASP A 45 13.86 -42.42 13.28
CA ASP A 45 13.62 -42.52 11.83
C ASP A 45 12.23 -41.99 11.45
N THR A 46 11.19 -42.83 11.50
CA THR A 46 9.88 -42.46 10.95
C THR A 46 8.73 -42.81 11.91
N LEU A 47 7.87 -41.82 12.20
CA LEU A 47 6.58 -42.01 12.84
C LEU A 47 5.46 -41.92 11.79
N THR A 48 4.79 -43.04 11.53
CA THR A 48 3.58 -43.06 10.68
C THR A 48 2.35 -43.23 11.57
N SER A 49 1.47 -42.23 11.58
CA SER A 49 0.17 -42.29 12.26
C SER A 49 -0.95 -41.88 11.31
N ARG A 50 -2.16 -42.42 11.52
CA ARG A 50 -3.37 -41.94 10.83
C ARG A 50 -3.81 -40.58 11.36
N ASP A 51 -3.82 -40.45 12.68
CA ASP A 51 -4.17 -39.22 13.38
C ASP A 51 -3.10 -38.94 14.43
N LEU A 52 -2.48 -37.77 14.39
CA LEU A 52 -1.53 -37.31 15.41
C LEU A 52 -2.10 -36.07 16.07
N LYS A 53 -2.46 -36.17 17.35
CA LYS A 53 -2.92 -35.03 18.15
C LYS A 53 -1.86 -34.68 19.20
N VAL A 54 -1.07 -33.65 18.90
CA VAL A 54 -0.10 -33.08 19.85
C VAL A 54 -0.79 -31.99 20.66
N THR A 55 -0.69 -32.05 22.00
CA THR A 55 -1.33 -31.08 22.91
C THR A 55 -0.32 -30.29 23.75
N GLY A 56 0.93 -30.21 23.28
CA GLY A 56 1.99 -29.42 23.90
C GLY A 56 1.90 -27.92 23.56
N PRO A 57 2.46 -27.04 24.40
CA PRO A 57 2.51 -25.60 24.14
C PRO A 57 3.49 -25.20 23.04
N THR A 58 4.37 -26.10 22.61
CA THR A 58 5.41 -25.83 21.60
C THR A 58 5.66 -27.07 20.77
N ILE A 59 5.67 -26.91 19.45
CA ILE A 59 6.01 -27.95 18.48
C ILE A 59 7.22 -27.40 17.71
N HIS A 60 8.37 -28.05 17.86
CA HIS A 60 9.55 -27.81 17.02
C HIS A 60 9.56 -28.85 15.91
N THR A 61 9.55 -28.42 14.66
CA THR A 61 9.59 -29.30 13.49
C THR A 61 10.59 -28.74 12.48
N ASP A 62 11.58 -29.53 12.11
CA ASP A 62 12.57 -29.24 11.07
C ASP A 62 12.20 -29.97 9.75
N LEU A 63 10.89 -30.08 9.47
CA LEU A 63 10.34 -30.82 8.33
C LEU A 63 9.35 -29.94 7.55
N ASP A 64 9.31 -30.14 6.24
CA ASP A 64 8.34 -29.52 5.32
C ASP A 64 6.91 -29.77 5.79
N LEU A 65 6.27 -28.71 6.29
CA LEU A 65 4.91 -28.77 6.81
C LEU A 65 3.89 -28.67 5.67
N SER A 66 3.39 -29.81 5.19
CA SER A 66 2.24 -29.85 4.27
C SER A 66 0.94 -30.00 5.05
N VAL A 67 0.15 -28.92 5.16
CA VAL A 67 -1.18 -28.96 5.77
C VAL A 67 -2.25 -28.90 4.69
N GLY A 68 -2.95 -30.01 4.45
CA GLY A 68 -4.06 -30.10 3.47
C GLY A 68 -5.38 -29.45 3.92
N GLY A 69 -5.37 -28.59 4.95
CA GLY A 69 -6.55 -27.98 5.55
C GLY A 69 -6.26 -26.71 6.36
N ASP A 70 -7.27 -26.14 7.00
CA ASP A 70 -7.12 -24.89 7.78
C ASP A 70 -6.18 -25.08 8.98
N VAL A 71 -5.11 -24.30 9.07
CA VAL A 71 -4.31 -24.18 10.30
C VAL A 71 -5.03 -23.23 11.26
N LYS A 72 -5.49 -23.76 12.41
CA LYS A 72 -6.17 -22.97 13.47
C LYS A 72 -5.40 -23.07 14.77
N GLY A 73 -4.96 -21.93 15.30
CA GLY A 73 -4.23 -21.82 16.56
C GLY A 73 -4.40 -20.44 17.19
N GLY A 74 -4.18 -20.33 18.51
CA GLY A 74 -4.27 -19.04 19.22
C GLY A 74 -3.10 -18.10 18.92
N ARG A 75 -1.88 -18.64 18.86
CA ARG A 75 -0.67 -17.95 18.41
C ARG A 75 0.18 -18.93 17.61
N THR A 76 0.35 -18.66 16.33
CA THR A 76 1.27 -19.40 15.46
C THR A 76 2.46 -18.49 15.17
N VAL A 77 3.67 -18.98 15.45
CA VAL A 77 4.92 -18.31 15.06
C VAL A 77 5.53 -19.17 13.97
N LEU A 78 5.57 -18.64 12.74
CA LEU A 78 6.30 -19.24 11.64
C LEU A 78 7.71 -18.65 11.66
N GLY A 79 8.73 -19.50 11.56
CA GLY A 79 10.12 -19.07 11.40
C GLY A 79 10.39 -18.59 9.97
N GLU A 80 11.58 -18.88 9.45
CA GLU A 80 11.83 -18.78 8.01
C GLU A 80 10.92 -19.78 7.29
N THR A 81 9.92 -19.30 6.56
CA THR A 81 8.93 -20.14 5.88
C THR A 81 8.63 -19.54 4.52
N VAL A 82 8.77 -20.34 3.47
CA VAL A 82 8.37 -19.96 2.11
C VAL A 82 6.92 -20.38 1.91
N LEU A 83 6.06 -19.41 1.59
CA LEU A 83 4.66 -19.68 1.21
C LEU A 83 4.59 -19.67 -0.32
N GLU A 84 4.40 -20.83 -0.93
CA GLU A 84 4.21 -20.95 -2.38
C GLU A 84 2.72 -20.98 -2.74
N GLY A 85 2.29 -20.10 -3.64
CA GLY A 85 0.91 -20.01 -4.14
C GLY A 85 0.03 -18.97 -3.44
N ASP A 86 -1.29 -19.06 -3.66
CA ASP A 86 -2.27 -18.17 -3.04
C ASP A 86 -2.46 -18.51 -1.56
N PHE A 87 -2.30 -17.53 -0.67
CA PHE A 87 -2.59 -17.68 0.76
C PHE A 87 -3.72 -16.75 1.19
N ASN A 88 -4.57 -17.21 2.11
CA ASN A 88 -5.68 -16.43 2.66
C ASN A 88 -5.60 -16.40 4.18
N ILE A 89 -5.54 -15.20 4.76
CA ILE A 89 -5.53 -14.99 6.21
C ILE A 89 -6.93 -14.55 6.65
N LYS A 90 -7.60 -15.41 7.42
CA LYS A 90 -8.91 -15.12 8.04
C LYS A 90 -8.73 -14.94 9.55
N CYS A 91 -9.21 -13.83 10.07
CA CYS A 91 -9.28 -13.55 11.50
C CYS A 91 -10.72 -13.72 12.00
N ASN A 92 -10.88 -13.85 13.33
CA ASN A 92 -12.20 -13.86 13.94
C ASN A 92 -12.93 -12.52 13.71
N GLN A 93 -14.27 -12.55 13.68
CA GLN A 93 -15.08 -11.34 13.49
C GLN A 93 -14.68 -10.22 14.47
N GLY A 94 -14.43 -9.03 13.93
CA GLY A 94 -14.03 -7.84 14.69
C GLY A 94 -12.52 -7.67 14.89
N GLN A 95 -11.70 -8.61 14.42
CA GLN A 95 -10.24 -8.46 14.35
C GLN A 95 -9.81 -8.13 12.92
N VAL A 96 -8.71 -7.40 12.76
CA VAL A 96 -8.06 -7.12 11.48
C VAL A 96 -6.66 -7.74 11.53
N PRO A 97 -6.20 -8.46 10.49
CA PRO A 97 -4.83 -8.97 10.45
C PRO A 97 -3.84 -7.81 10.60
N GLN A 98 -2.94 -7.91 11.56
CA GLN A 98 -1.91 -6.90 11.79
C GLN A 98 -0.56 -7.44 11.32
N PHE A 99 0.01 -6.78 10.30
CA PHE A 99 1.35 -7.07 9.78
C PHE A 99 2.33 -6.03 10.35
N THR A 100 2.79 -6.25 11.58
CA THR A 100 3.56 -5.25 12.34
C THR A 100 5.07 -5.49 12.34
N ASN A 101 5.54 -6.49 11.61
CA ASN A 101 6.96 -6.85 11.52
C ASN A 101 7.30 -7.46 10.16
N LEU A 102 6.79 -6.85 9.08
CA LEU A 102 7.34 -7.08 7.74
C LEU A 102 8.71 -6.39 7.72
N SER A 103 9.76 -7.14 8.05
CA SER A 103 11.13 -6.67 7.88
C SER A 103 11.41 -6.41 6.42
N ASP A 104 12.28 -5.43 6.14
CA ASP A 104 12.83 -5.21 4.81
C ASP A 104 13.32 -6.55 4.23
N PRO A 105 13.10 -6.83 2.93
CA PRO A 105 13.60 -8.05 2.33
C PRO A 105 15.11 -8.17 2.58
N LEU A 106 15.53 -9.22 3.28
CA LEU A 106 16.94 -9.50 3.62
C LEU A 106 17.79 -9.84 2.38
N SER A 107 17.12 -10.17 1.27
CA SER A 107 17.71 -10.43 -0.04
C SER A 107 17.93 -9.11 -0.77
N ALA A 108 19.19 -8.81 -1.14
CA ALA A 108 19.55 -7.62 -1.91
C ALA A 108 18.76 -7.52 -3.24
N ARG A 109 18.36 -8.66 -3.83
CA ARG A 109 17.56 -8.70 -5.05
C ARG A 109 16.12 -8.25 -4.79
N ASP A 110 15.53 -8.66 -3.67
CA ASP A 110 14.16 -8.32 -3.31
C ASP A 110 14.05 -6.90 -2.73
N ALA A 111 15.10 -6.40 -2.07
CA ALA A 111 15.24 -4.99 -1.72
C ALA A 111 15.31 -4.11 -2.97
N ILE A 112 16.09 -4.50 -4.00
CA ILE A 112 16.11 -3.80 -5.30
C ILE A 112 14.73 -3.82 -5.95
N THR A 113 14.01 -4.95 -5.91
CA THR A 113 12.67 -5.06 -6.51
C THR A 113 11.62 -4.27 -5.73
N PHE A 114 11.65 -4.29 -4.40
CA PHE A 114 10.78 -3.51 -3.54
C PHE A 114 11.02 -2.00 -3.72
N ASP A 115 12.28 -1.56 -3.67
CA ASP A 115 12.64 -0.16 -3.94
C ASP A 115 12.27 0.25 -5.36
N TYR A 116 12.48 -0.63 -6.34
CA TYR A 116 12.08 -0.40 -7.73
C TYR A 116 10.57 -0.18 -7.86
N TYR A 117 9.73 -1.04 -7.27
CA TYR A 117 8.27 -0.86 -7.33
C TYR A 117 7.78 0.29 -6.46
N ARG A 118 8.40 0.54 -5.31
CA ARG A 118 8.11 1.69 -4.46
C ARG A 118 8.36 2.99 -5.21
N ASP A 119 9.51 3.12 -5.87
CA ASP A 119 9.89 4.33 -6.60
C ASP A 119 9.21 4.46 -7.96
N ARG A 120 8.79 3.34 -8.58
CA ARG A 120 8.07 3.31 -9.86
C ARG A 120 6.58 3.02 -9.70
N SER A 121 5.99 3.24 -8.54
CA SER A 121 4.54 3.18 -8.38
C SER A 121 3.91 4.54 -8.72
N THR A 122 2.72 4.52 -9.30
CA THR A 122 1.92 5.72 -9.56
C THR A 122 1.75 6.53 -8.29
N GLN A 123 2.06 7.82 -8.36
CA GLN A 123 1.89 8.73 -7.22
C GLN A 123 0.75 9.69 -7.49
N ALA A 124 -0.05 9.97 -6.47
CA ALA A 124 -1.17 10.89 -6.58
C ALA A 124 -1.21 11.84 -5.39
N TYR A 125 -1.61 13.07 -5.67
CA TYR A 125 -1.89 14.09 -4.68
C TYR A 125 -3.22 14.77 -5.02
N ASN A 126 -4.04 14.97 -4.01
CA ASN A 126 -5.32 15.64 -4.11
C ASN A 126 -5.46 16.64 -2.97
N CYS A 127 -5.94 17.85 -3.30
CA CYS A 127 -6.25 18.89 -2.33
C CYS A 127 -7.59 19.53 -2.68
N ALA A 128 -8.49 19.50 -1.71
CA ALA A 128 -9.81 20.09 -1.73
C ALA A 128 -9.83 21.29 -0.79
N THR A 129 -10.11 22.48 -1.32
CA THR A 129 -10.00 23.75 -0.58
C THR A 129 -11.35 24.45 -0.54
N HIS A 130 -11.88 24.64 0.67
CA HIS A 130 -13.09 25.44 0.89
C HIS A 130 -12.73 26.91 1.10
N ARG A 131 -13.41 27.80 0.37
CA ARG A 131 -13.12 29.24 0.31
C ARG A 131 -14.28 30.13 0.74
N ASN A 132 -15.44 29.54 1.03
CA ASN A 132 -16.66 30.23 1.48
C ASN A 132 -17.00 31.54 0.70
N GLY A 133 -16.82 31.52 -0.62
CA GLY A 133 -17.11 32.66 -1.50
C GLY A 133 -16.00 33.71 -1.61
N ALA A 134 -14.76 33.37 -1.25
CA ALA A 134 -13.62 34.29 -1.34
C ALA A 134 -13.47 34.89 -2.74
N LEU A 135 -13.32 36.21 -2.80
CA LEU A 135 -13.12 36.96 -4.03
C LEU A 135 -11.66 36.80 -4.51
N VAL A 136 -11.49 36.23 -5.71
CA VAL A 136 -10.26 36.33 -6.48
C VAL A 136 -10.47 37.40 -7.55
N LYS A 137 -9.63 38.44 -7.57
CA LYS A 137 -9.69 39.51 -8.59
C LYS A 137 -9.25 38.99 -9.97
N GLY A 138 -9.66 39.67 -11.03
CA GLY A 138 -9.19 39.37 -12.38
C GLY A 138 -7.69 39.58 -12.55
N ASN A 139 -7.11 38.85 -13.50
CA ASN A 139 -5.67 38.80 -13.76
C ASN A 139 -4.85 38.34 -12.55
N ARG A 140 -5.35 37.33 -11.84
CA ARG A 140 -4.70 36.74 -10.66
C ARG A 140 -4.65 35.22 -10.76
N PHE A 141 -3.80 34.65 -9.93
CA PHE A 141 -3.74 33.21 -9.71
C PHE A 141 -4.69 32.81 -8.59
N ILE A 142 -5.31 31.66 -8.76
CA ILE A 142 -6.16 31.03 -7.76
C ILE A 142 -5.26 30.18 -6.89
N ASP A 143 -5.42 30.25 -5.56
CA ASP A 143 -4.66 29.32 -4.72
C ASP A 143 -5.22 27.90 -4.85
N LEU A 144 -4.31 26.95 -4.91
CA LEU A 144 -4.60 25.54 -5.09
C LEU A 144 -4.72 24.82 -3.73
N ARG A 145 -4.21 25.46 -2.67
CA ARG A 145 -4.17 24.97 -1.29
C ARG A 145 -4.15 26.17 -0.34
N MET A 146 -4.90 26.16 0.76
CA MET A 146 -4.88 27.24 1.76
C MET A 146 -3.93 26.98 2.94
N HIS A 147 -3.47 25.74 3.11
CA HIS A 147 -2.59 25.30 4.20
C HIS A 147 -3.22 25.57 5.58
N ASN A 148 -4.51 25.21 5.71
CA ASN A 148 -5.26 25.33 6.95
C ASN A 148 -6.04 24.03 7.24
N ILE A 149 -6.76 24.00 8.36
CA ILE A 149 -7.53 22.82 8.79
C ILE A 149 -8.74 22.52 7.88
N ASP A 150 -9.15 23.47 7.03
CA ASP A 150 -10.30 23.32 6.14
C ASP A 150 -9.92 22.65 4.81
N ASP A 151 -8.62 22.54 4.51
CA ASP A 151 -8.13 21.76 3.37
C ASP A 151 -8.29 20.26 3.64
N SER A 152 -8.91 19.54 2.71
CA SER A 152 -8.97 18.08 2.70
C SER A 152 -7.94 17.54 1.72
N GLU A 153 -6.81 17.07 2.24
CA GLU A 153 -5.73 16.48 1.45
C GLU A 153 -5.77 14.95 1.48
N SER A 154 -5.54 14.30 0.34
CA SER A 154 -5.38 12.85 0.25
C SER A 154 -4.29 12.52 -0.77
N TYR A 155 -3.40 11.60 -0.44
CA TYR A 155 -2.22 11.34 -1.26
C TYR A 155 -1.68 9.92 -1.09
N THR A 156 -0.91 9.46 -2.07
CA THR A 156 -0.13 8.23 -1.95
C THR A 156 1.06 8.43 -1.00
N PRO A 157 1.56 7.37 -0.33
CA PRO A 157 2.59 7.50 0.71
C PRO A 157 3.87 8.23 0.28
N MET A 158 4.24 8.14 -1.00
CA MET A 158 5.49 8.69 -1.54
C MET A 158 5.26 9.92 -2.44
N TYR A 159 4.09 10.57 -2.36
CA TYR A 159 3.76 11.70 -3.25
C TYR A 159 4.79 12.84 -3.19
N GLN A 160 5.41 13.07 -2.02
CA GLN A 160 6.40 14.12 -1.80
C GLN A 160 7.70 13.92 -2.61
N ASN A 161 7.93 12.72 -3.13
CA ASN A 161 9.04 12.43 -4.03
C ASN A 161 8.76 12.92 -5.45
N ARG A 162 7.50 13.22 -5.78
CA ARG A 162 7.04 13.62 -7.12
C ARG A 162 6.42 15.01 -7.16
N PHE A 163 5.82 15.46 -6.07
CA PHE A 163 5.17 16.76 -5.95
C PHE A 163 5.59 17.45 -4.66
N TYR A 164 5.65 18.78 -4.66
CA TYR A 164 5.82 19.52 -3.41
C TYR A 164 5.23 20.93 -3.49
N TRP A 165 4.96 21.47 -2.31
CA TRP A 165 4.65 22.88 -2.10
C TRP A 165 5.89 23.56 -1.55
N LYS A 166 6.21 24.76 -2.02
CA LYS A 166 7.16 25.62 -1.29
C LYS A 166 6.43 26.24 -0.10
N ASP A 167 7.15 26.41 1.01
CA ASP A 167 6.57 26.99 2.23
C ASP A 167 5.82 28.29 1.92
N ASN A 168 4.57 28.37 2.38
CA ASN A 168 3.62 29.47 2.15
C ASN A 168 3.20 29.73 0.70
N ASP A 169 3.67 28.97 -0.30
CA ASP A 169 3.18 29.10 -1.68
C ASP A 169 1.92 28.27 -1.89
N GLN A 170 0.79 28.95 -1.71
CA GLN A 170 -0.55 28.40 -1.87
C GLN A 170 -0.95 28.23 -3.35
N LYS A 171 -0.20 28.79 -4.30
CA LYS A 171 -0.62 28.95 -5.71
C LYS A 171 0.15 28.05 -6.68
N LYS A 172 1.22 27.40 -6.22
CA LYS A 172 2.13 26.61 -7.06
C LYS A 172 2.33 25.21 -6.51
N LEU A 173 1.92 24.22 -7.29
CA LEU A 173 2.28 22.83 -7.05
C LEU A 173 3.46 22.45 -7.95
N TYR A 174 4.62 22.19 -7.35
CA TYR A 174 5.85 21.88 -8.07
C TYR A 174 5.98 20.40 -8.38
N LEU A 175 6.60 20.08 -9.52
CA LEU A 175 6.77 18.73 -10.06
C LEU A 175 8.26 18.36 -10.04
N LYS A 176 8.60 17.20 -9.44
CA LYS A 176 9.99 16.81 -9.12
C LYS A 176 10.62 15.80 -10.06
N SER A 177 9.85 15.22 -10.98
CA SER A 177 10.33 14.05 -11.72
C SER A 177 9.92 14.08 -13.19
N PRO A 178 10.73 13.52 -14.09
CA PRO A 178 10.27 13.22 -15.43
C PRO A 178 9.12 12.21 -15.38
N GLY A 179 8.24 12.24 -16.37
CA GLY A 179 7.15 11.27 -16.51
C GLY A 179 5.91 11.85 -17.15
N ILE A 180 4.82 11.09 -17.11
CA ILE A 180 3.50 11.54 -17.57
C ILE A 180 2.72 12.03 -16.36
N TYR A 181 2.12 13.20 -16.51
CA TYR A 181 1.30 13.83 -15.50
C TYR A 181 -0.13 13.93 -15.99
N GLN A 182 -1.08 13.60 -15.12
CA GLN A 182 -2.49 13.88 -15.28
C GLN A 182 -2.89 14.90 -14.23
N VAL A 183 -3.54 15.98 -14.64
CA VAL A 183 -3.99 17.05 -13.75
C VAL A 183 -5.46 17.34 -14.01
N ALA A 184 -6.23 17.36 -12.93
CA ALA A 184 -7.61 17.83 -12.92
C ALA A 184 -7.75 18.97 -11.91
N PHE A 185 -8.31 20.09 -12.34
CA PHE A 185 -8.68 21.19 -11.48
C PHE A 185 -10.17 21.46 -11.61
N GLN A 186 -10.88 21.57 -10.50
CA GLN A 186 -12.29 21.93 -10.47
C GLN A 186 -12.49 23.18 -9.64
N ILE A 187 -13.37 24.06 -10.10
CA ILE A 187 -13.77 25.28 -9.40
C ILE A 187 -15.28 25.40 -9.34
N PHE A 188 -15.79 25.55 -8.11
CA PHE A 188 -17.17 25.95 -7.86
C PHE A 188 -17.20 27.45 -7.56
N ARG A 189 -17.79 28.20 -8.48
CA ARG A 189 -18.05 29.63 -8.35
C ARG A 189 -19.41 29.83 -7.70
N SER A 190 -19.46 30.65 -6.65
CA SER A 190 -20.71 31.12 -6.04
C SER A 190 -21.22 32.45 -6.60
N GLY A 191 -20.39 33.16 -7.36
CA GLY A 191 -20.76 34.41 -8.04
C GLY A 191 -19.53 35.11 -8.64
N GLY A 192 -19.71 36.28 -9.24
CA GLY A 192 -18.61 37.08 -9.80
C GLY A 192 -18.90 37.58 -11.21
N TYR A 193 -17.86 37.84 -12.00
CA TYR A 193 -18.01 38.45 -13.32
C TYR A 193 -18.87 37.57 -14.26
N HIS A 194 -19.66 38.21 -15.13
CA HIS A 194 -20.61 37.51 -16.02
C HIS A 194 -20.64 38.05 -17.47
N SER A 195 -20.08 39.22 -17.72
CA SER A 195 -20.11 39.85 -19.05
C SER A 195 -18.88 39.48 -19.89
N GLY A 196 -18.80 39.95 -21.13
CA GLY A 196 -17.63 39.81 -22.01
C GLY A 196 -17.89 38.97 -23.26
N ASN A 197 -16.84 38.75 -24.04
CA ASN A 197 -16.85 37.96 -25.28
C ASN A 197 -16.76 36.44 -24.99
N GLU A 198 -16.67 35.60 -26.01
CA GLU A 198 -16.56 34.13 -25.86
C GLU A 198 -15.15 33.64 -25.46
N ASP A 199 -14.25 34.52 -25.05
CA ASP A 199 -12.89 34.12 -24.67
C ASP A 199 -12.87 33.30 -23.37
N PRO A 200 -11.97 32.30 -23.24
CA PRO A 200 -11.77 31.60 -21.98
C PRO A 200 -11.35 32.56 -20.87
N THR A 201 -11.87 32.30 -19.67
CA THR A 201 -11.67 33.16 -18.51
C THR A 201 -10.78 32.53 -17.45
N ILE A 202 -10.68 31.19 -17.44
CA ILE A 202 -9.81 30.42 -16.53
C ILE A 202 -8.87 29.50 -17.30
N PHE A 203 -7.64 29.37 -16.81
CA PHE A 203 -6.54 28.72 -17.49
C PHE A 203 -5.78 27.83 -16.50
N LEU A 204 -5.74 26.52 -16.76
CA LEU A 204 -4.80 25.60 -16.13
C LEU A 204 -3.49 25.69 -16.90
N ARG A 205 -2.40 26.00 -16.20
CA ARG A 205 -1.09 26.28 -16.82
C ARG A 205 0.00 25.43 -16.22
N LEU A 206 0.87 24.93 -17.10
CA LEU A 206 2.18 24.39 -16.74
C LEU A 206 3.21 25.49 -16.96
N TYR A 207 3.96 25.80 -15.92
CA TYR A 207 5.11 26.70 -15.98
C TYR A 207 6.39 25.87 -16.01
N THR A 208 7.22 26.08 -17.03
CA THR A 208 8.58 25.49 -17.13
C THR A 208 9.63 26.39 -16.49
N SER A 209 9.32 27.68 -16.35
CA SER A 209 10.09 28.67 -15.59
C SER A 209 9.13 29.73 -15.02
N ALA A 210 9.64 30.73 -14.30
CA ALA A 210 8.80 31.82 -13.78
C ALA A 210 8.09 32.64 -14.88
N TYR A 211 8.58 32.61 -16.12
CA TYR A 211 8.11 33.47 -17.22
C TYR A 211 7.54 32.69 -18.41
N GLU A 212 7.84 31.40 -18.50
CA GLU A 212 7.40 30.54 -19.60
C GLU A 212 6.30 29.58 -19.13
N TYR A 213 5.18 29.59 -19.85
CA TYR A 213 4.06 28.71 -19.56
C TYR A 213 3.36 28.21 -20.80
N THR A 214 2.73 27.05 -20.65
CA THR A 214 1.81 26.45 -21.62
C THR A 214 0.42 26.38 -21.00
N ASN A 215 -0.60 26.83 -21.73
CA ASN A 215 -1.98 26.58 -21.34
C ASN A 215 -2.29 25.10 -21.58
N LEU A 216 -2.51 24.35 -20.51
CA LEU A 216 -2.83 22.92 -20.55
C LEU A 216 -4.31 22.68 -20.88
N CYS A 217 -5.17 23.51 -20.31
CA CYS A 217 -6.61 23.46 -20.49
C CYS A 217 -7.20 24.84 -20.15
N THR A 218 -8.27 25.22 -20.84
CA THR A 218 -8.94 26.51 -20.63
C THR A 218 -10.43 26.29 -20.52
N GLY A 219 -11.09 27.17 -19.78
CA GLY A 219 -12.55 27.13 -19.66
C GLY A 219 -13.12 28.50 -19.35
N ASP A 220 -14.42 28.50 -19.10
CA ASP A 220 -15.14 29.69 -18.66
C ASP A 220 -15.86 29.42 -17.35
N THR A 221 -15.79 30.39 -16.44
CA THR A 221 -16.47 30.35 -15.15
C THR A 221 -17.72 31.21 -15.12
N ARG A 222 -17.97 32.05 -16.14
CA ARG A 222 -19.13 32.95 -16.16
C ARG A 222 -20.44 32.18 -16.16
N GLY A 223 -21.38 32.63 -15.33
CA GLY A 223 -22.79 32.28 -15.44
C GLY A 223 -23.53 33.33 -16.27
N PHE A 224 -24.81 33.07 -16.56
CA PHE A 224 -25.68 34.03 -17.25
C PHE A 224 -25.81 35.38 -16.50
N ASN A 225 -25.64 35.40 -15.18
CA ASN A 225 -25.65 36.62 -14.37
C ASN A 225 -24.56 36.55 -13.25
N PRO A 226 -24.32 37.65 -12.50
CA PRO A 226 -23.29 37.66 -11.46
C PRO A 226 -23.54 36.73 -10.27
N GLU A 227 -24.80 36.38 -10.00
CA GLU A 227 -25.24 35.64 -8.82
C GLU A 227 -25.33 34.12 -9.07
N HIS A 228 -25.32 33.71 -10.34
CA HIS A 228 -25.38 32.30 -10.70
C HIS A 228 -24.16 31.55 -10.23
N THR A 229 -24.40 30.37 -9.69
CA THR A 229 -23.34 29.41 -9.37
C THR A 229 -22.97 28.61 -10.61
N THR A 230 -21.67 28.37 -10.80
CA THR A 230 -21.16 27.56 -11.90
C THR A 230 -20.09 26.60 -11.39
N ASN A 231 -19.95 25.47 -12.06
CA ASN A 231 -18.90 24.49 -11.80
C ASN A 231 -18.12 24.25 -13.08
N THR A 232 -16.82 24.52 -13.05
CA THR A 232 -15.94 24.41 -14.21
C THR A 232 -14.80 23.45 -13.87
N SER A 233 -14.61 22.44 -14.71
CA SER A 233 -13.52 21.47 -14.59
C SER A 233 -12.53 21.63 -15.74
N LEU A 234 -11.25 21.65 -15.42
CA LEU A 234 -10.13 21.70 -16.35
C LEU A 234 -9.32 20.42 -16.19
N TYR A 235 -8.97 19.79 -17.30
CA TYR A 235 -8.27 18.51 -17.31
C TYR A 235 -7.18 18.49 -18.38
N SER A 236 -6.03 17.91 -18.05
CA SER A 236 -4.95 17.71 -19.02
C SER A 236 -4.08 16.53 -18.65
N ILE A 237 -3.53 15.88 -19.68
CA ILE A 237 -2.42 14.93 -19.58
C ILE A 237 -1.26 15.51 -20.38
N PHE A 238 -0.07 15.53 -19.79
CA PHE A 238 1.14 16.03 -20.45
C PHE A 238 2.37 15.26 -19.97
N SER A 239 3.45 15.33 -20.74
CA SER A 239 4.72 14.72 -20.39
C SER A 239 5.76 15.77 -19.97
N ILE A 240 6.58 15.40 -18.99
CA ILE A 240 7.78 16.15 -18.61
C ILE A 240 8.98 15.25 -18.94
N PRO A 241 9.76 15.56 -19.98
CA PRO A 241 10.86 14.70 -20.43
C PRO A 241 12.09 14.77 -19.51
N SER A 242 12.31 15.92 -18.86
CA SER A 242 13.43 16.13 -17.94
C SER A 242 13.09 17.22 -16.93
N ILE A 243 13.76 17.18 -15.78
CA ILE A 243 13.70 18.23 -14.75
C ILE A 243 15.03 18.97 -14.80
N GLY A 244 14.97 20.27 -15.05
CA GLY A 244 16.14 21.15 -15.06
C GLY A 244 16.50 21.66 -13.66
N ASN A 245 17.27 22.74 -13.60
CA ASN A 245 17.63 23.41 -12.34
C ASN A 245 16.41 24.02 -11.63
N GLU A 246 15.41 24.45 -12.40
CA GLU A 246 14.12 24.91 -11.88
C GLU A 246 13.06 23.81 -12.05
N HIS A 247 12.33 23.54 -10.97
CA HIS A 247 11.23 22.59 -11.01
C HIS A 247 10.02 23.23 -11.70
N PRO A 248 9.44 22.58 -12.73
CA PRO A 248 8.20 23.03 -13.32
C PRO A 248 7.06 22.97 -12.30
N PHE A 249 6.04 23.80 -12.48
CA PHE A 249 4.92 23.88 -11.55
C PHE A 249 3.59 24.17 -12.24
N ILE A 250 2.52 23.76 -11.59
CA ILE A 250 1.15 23.98 -12.06
C ILE A 250 0.56 25.19 -11.33
N GLN A 251 -0.13 26.06 -12.07
CA GLN A 251 -0.97 27.12 -11.51
C GLN A 251 -2.29 27.24 -12.27
N VAL A 252 -3.27 27.87 -11.62
CA VAL A 252 -4.52 28.26 -12.26
C VAL A 252 -4.62 29.78 -12.29
N PHE A 253 -4.82 30.33 -13.49
CA PHE A 253 -4.94 31.76 -13.73
C PHE A 253 -6.36 32.12 -14.15
N THR A 254 -6.88 33.23 -13.62
CA THR A 254 -8.16 33.81 -14.06
C THR A 254 -7.97 35.21 -14.62
N LYS A 255 -8.60 35.50 -15.78
CA LYS A 255 -8.67 36.85 -16.37
C LYS A 255 -9.68 37.74 -15.65
N ILE A 256 -10.75 37.14 -15.12
CA ILE A 256 -11.89 37.84 -14.53
C ILE A 256 -11.95 37.60 -13.02
N HIS A 257 -12.71 38.43 -12.32
CA HIS A 257 -12.93 38.19 -10.90
C HIS A 257 -13.97 37.08 -10.68
N VAL A 258 -13.73 36.25 -9.66
CA VAL A 258 -14.55 35.07 -9.33
C VAL A 258 -14.68 34.98 -7.82
N ASN A 259 -15.89 34.78 -7.32
CA ASN A 259 -16.13 34.39 -5.93
C ASN A 259 -16.14 32.86 -5.86
N ILE A 260 -15.16 32.29 -5.16
CA ILE A 260 -14.93 30.84 -5.15
C ILE A 260 -15.51 30.28 -3.87
N ALA A 261 -16.47 29.36 -3.96
CA ALA A 261 -16.93 28.63 -2.79
C ALA A 261 -15.99 27.45 -2.48
N TYR A 262 -15.56 26.73 -3.50
CA TYR A 262 -14.72 25.55 -3.36
C TYR A 262 -13.87 25.34 -4.62
N SER A 263 -12.66 24.80 -4.43
CA SER A 263 -11.78 24.37 -5.52
C SER A 263 -11.08 23.07 -5.17
N MET A 264 -10.77 22.26 -6.17
CA MET A 264 -10.07 20.99 -6.01
C MET A 264 -8.98 20.85 -7.05
N ILE A 265 -7.80 20.38 -6.65
CA ILE A 265 -6.71 20.00 -7.55
C ILE A 265 -6.35 18.54 -7.31
N ASN A 266 -6.30 17.76 -8.37
CA ASN A 266 -5.82 16.38 -8.38
C ASN A 266 -4.67 16.28 -9.38
N VAL A 267 -3.55 15.73 -8.93
CA VAL A 267 -2.39 15.46 -9.78
C VAL A 267 -1.95 14.02 -9.60
N ILE A 268 -1.77 13.32 -10.70
CA ILE A 268 -1.27 11.96 -10.76
C ILE A 268 0.00 11.96 -11.61
N TRP A 269 1.04 11.29 -11.13
CA TRP A 269 2.29 11.06 -11.83
C TRP A 269 2.40 9.59 -12.14
N PHE A 270 2.68 9.30 -13.40
CA PHE A 270 2.95 7.97 -13.89
C PHE A 270 4.45 7.81 -14.20
N PRO A 271 5.04 6.66 -13.82
CA PRO A 271 6.48 6.37 -13.92
C PRO A 271 6.96 6.06 -15.36
N PHE A 272 6.15 6.35 -16.37
CA PHE A 272 6.45 6.01 -17.76
C PHE A 272 7.35 7.09 -18.38
N GLY A 273 8.35 6.64 -19.15
CA GLY A 273 9.18 7.55 -19.93
C GLY A 273 8.35 8.28 -20.99
N SER A 274 8.67 9.54 -21.24
CA SER A 274 8.02 10.35 -22.28
C SER A 274 8.40 9.94 -23.71
N SER A 275 9.45 9.11 -23.85
CA SER A 275 9.94 8.59 -25.13
C SER A 275 9.97 7.06 -25.07
N TYR A 276 9.23 6.41 -25.96
CA TYR A 276 9.47 5.02 -26.30
C TYR A 276 10.76 5.00 -27.14
N LYS A 277 11.82 4.39 -26.63
CA LYS A 277 12.86 3.91 -27.54
C LYS A 277 12.28 2.66 -28.17
N GLU A 278 12.11 2.66 -29.49
CA GLU A 278 11.97 1.38 -30.20
C GLU A 278 13.18 0.54 -29.78
N ALA A 279 12.90 -0.65 -29.25
CA ALA A 279 13.95 -1.63 -29.01
C ALA A 279 14.36 -2.14 -30.38
N ASP A 280 15.64 -1.98 -30.73
CA ASP A 280 16.27 -2.64 -31.88
C ASP A 280 16.15 -4.17 -31.78
#